data_AF-A0A7C1SW47-F1
#
_entry.id   AF-A0A7C1SW47-F1
#
_cell.length_a   1.000
_cell.length_b   1.000
_cell.length_c   1.000
_cell.angle_alpha   90.00
_cell.angle_beta   90.00
_cell.angle_gamma   90.00
#
_symmetry.space_group_name_H-M   'P 1'
#
loop_
_entity.id
_entity.type
_entity.pdbx_description
1 polymer ?
#
loop_
_entity_poly.entity_id
_entity_poly.type
_entity_poly.pdbx_seq_one_letter_code
_entity_poly.pdbx_strand_id
1 'polypeptide(L)'
;MMRPKDNKFHRGSKSDGQHYWLTPPGMYAKLDAEFHFDFDPCPYPLPDGFDGLTCEWGQSNYVNPPFGSIIHQGKKKGPTAWVRKALDEHSKGKGVVLVYPIDKWVLMLLSAIGTEVRNLGDVRWLSTEDGLPGKGTGRHIACFILTSAKPQYGAKERK
;
A
#
# COMPACT_ATOMS: atom_id res chain seq x y z
N MET A 1 -6.37 25.52 13.49
CA MET A 1 -6.12 24.14 14.00
C MET A 1 -7.42 23.35 13.83
N MET A 2 -7.42 22.26 13.05
CA MET A 2 -8.58 21.35 12.96
C MET A 2 -8.28 20.16 13.89
N ARG A 3 -9.25 19.78 14.73
CA ARG A 3 -9.07 18.67 15.68
C ARG A 3 -9.13 17.35 14.90
N PRO A 4 -8.50 16.25 15.37
CA PRO A 4 -8.55 14.95 14.69
C PRO A 4 -9.97 14.56 14.26
N LYS A 5 -10.98 14.78 15.11
CA LYS A 5 -12.42 14.58 14.83
C LYS A 5 -13.00 15.30 13.58
N ASP A 6 -12.25 16.23 12.99
CA ASP A 6 -12.68 17.05 11.86
C ASP A 6 -12.08 16.56 10.51
N ASN A 7 -11.29 15.48 10.47
CA ASN A 7 -10.78 14.88 9.22
C ASN A 7 -11.73 13.80 8.67
N LYS A 8 -11.90 13.73 7.33
CA LYS A 8 -12.86 12.83 6.65
C LYS A 8 -12.63 11.34 6.92
N PHE A 9 -11.47 10.95 7.43
CA PHE A 9 -11.11 9.55 7.73
C PHE A 9 -11.69 9.01 9.06
N HIS A 10 -12.20 9.86 9.96
CA HIS A 10 -12.91 9.40 11.16
C HIS A 10 -14.39 9.10 10.90
N ARG A 11 -14.90 9.48 9.73
CA ARG A 11 -16.21 9.05 9.29
C ARG A 11 -15.95 7.78 8.49
N GLY A 12 -16.21 6.61 9.08
CA GLY A 12 -16.26 5.37 8.34
C GLY A 12 -17.29 5.44 7.21
N SER A 13 -17.46 4.34 6.48
CA SER A 13 -18.34 4.32 5.30
C SER A 13 -19.69 4.96 5.61
N LYS A 14 -20.20 5.82 4.73
CA LYS A 14 -21.49 6.52 4.93
C LYS A 14 -22.67 5.55 5.10
N SER A 15 -22.51 4.30 4.69
CA SER A 15 -23.52 3.25 4.81
C SER A 15 -23.65 2.68 6.22
N ASP A 16 -22.55 2.57 6.97
CA ASP A 16 -22.49 1.76 8.20
C ASP A 16 -21.53 2.29 9.28
N GLY A 17 -20.75 3.33 8.99
CA GLY A 17 -19.80 3.94 9.91
C GLY A 17 -18.48 3.18 10.09
N GLN A 18 -18.25 2.08 9.35
CA GLN A 18 -17.07 1.21 9.53
C GLN A 18 -15.84 1.63 8.72
N HIS A 19 -14.65 1.22 9.16
CA HIS A 19 -13.37 1.55 8.51
C HIS A 19 -12.79 0.32 7.81
N TYR A 20 -12.84 0.32 6.48
CA TYR A 20 -12.38 -0.79 5.65
C TYR A 20 -10.97 -0.52 5.11
N TRP A 21 -9.95 -1.05 5.79
CA TRP A 21 -8.57 -0.93 5.34
C TRP A 21 -7.75 -2.23 5.45
N LEU A 22 -8.25 -3.27 6.12
CA LEU A 22 -7.45 -4.45 6.41
C LEU A 22 -7.33 -5.35 5.17
N THR A 23 -6.12 -5.80 4.89
CA THR A 23 -5.84 -6.72 3.80
C THR A 23 -6.50 -8.07 4.07
N PRO A 24 -7.31 -8.61 3.12
CA PRO A 24 -7.88 -9.93 3.28
C PRO A 24 -6.79 -11.02 3.45
N PRO A 25 -6.91 -11.95 4.42
CA PRO A 25 -5.87 -12.94 4.72
C PRO A 25 -5.44 -13.78 3.51
N GLY A 26 -6.39 -14.20 2.67
CA GLY A 26 -6.08 -14.98 1.47
C GLY A 26 -5.34 -14.19 0.38
N MET A 27 -5.51 -12.86 0.33
CA MET A 27 -4.72 -12.00 -0.54
C MET A 27 -3.31 -11.84 0.01
N TYR A 28 -3.19 -11.55 1.32
CA TYR A 28 -1.90 -11.43 2.00
C TYR A 28 -1.08 -12.70 1.86
N ALA A 29 -1.65 -13.87 2.21
CA ALA A 29 -0.94 -15.15 2.18
C ALA A 29 -0.38 -15.52 0.80
N LYS A 30 -1.06 -15.14 -0.29
CA LYS A 30 -0.54 -15.37 -1.65
C LYS A 30 0.67 -14.50 -1.96
N LEU A 31 0.64 -13.23 -1.55
CA LEU A 31 1.76 -12.32 -1.71
C LEU A 31 2.92 -12.72 -0.79
N ASP A 32 2.63 -13.09 0.44
CA ASP A 32 3.62 -13.51 1.42
C ASP A 32 4.30 -14.83 1.06
N ALA A 33 3.57 -15.77 0.45
CA ALA A 33 4.17 -16.99 -0.09
C ALA A 33 5.17 -16.73 -1.22
N GLU A 34 5.02 -15.60 -1.94
CA GLU A 34 5.91 -15.21 -3.04
C GLU A 34 7.07 -14.33 -2.58
N PHE A 35 6.80 -13.38 -1.67
CA PHE A 35 7.75 -12.32 -1.31
C PHE A 35 8.33 -12.47 0.10
N HIS A 36 7.80 -13.39 0.92
CA HIS A 36 8.26 -13.68 2.28
C HIS A 36 8.46 -12.42 3.13
N PHE A 37 7.36 -11.73 3.43
CA PHE A 37 7.41 -10.44 4.11
C PHE A 37 7.95 -10.60 5.53
N ASP A 38 8.93 -9.76 5.88
CA ASP A 38 9.50 -9.70 7.23
C ASP A 38 9.08 -8.42 7.99
N PHE A 39 8.37 -7.51 7.31
CA PHE A 39 7.97 -6.23 7.88
C PHE A 39 6.70 -5.64 7.26
N ASP A 40 5.88 -5.02 8.11
CA ASP A 40 4.69 -4.24 7.75
C ASP A 40 4.89 -2.79 8.19
N PRO A 41 5.11 -1.83 7.27
CA PRO A 41 5.23 -0.42 7.60
C PRO A 41 3.90 0.25 7.98
N CYS A 42 2.77 -0.43 7.79
CA CYS A 42 1.43 0.08 8.01
C CYS A 42 0.60 -0.89 8.90
N PRO A 43 1.13 -1.32 10.06
CA PRO A 43 0.52 -2.39 10.84
C PRO A 43 -0.79 -1.95 11.46
N TYR A 44 -1.67 -2.93 11.66
CA TYR A 44 -2.88 -2.77 12.45
C TYR A 44 -3.02 -3.89 13.49
N PRO A 45 -3.32 -3.57 14.77
CA PRO A 45 -3.37 -2.22 15.35
C PRO A 45 -2.00 -1.53 15.28
N LEU A 46 -2.00 -0.19 15.20
CA LEU A 46 -0.77 0.60 15.16
C LEU A 46 -0.10 0.54 16.55
N PRO A 47 1.14 0.02 16.68
CA PRO A 47 1.82 0.01 17.97
C PRO A 47 2.10 1.43 18.46
N ASP A 48 2.09 1.62 19.79
CA ASP A 48 2.37 2.92 20.40
C ASP A 48 3.76 3.43 19.99
N GLY A 49 3.80 4.67 19.49
CA GLY A 49 5.02 5.31 19.02
C GLY A 49 5.56 4.80 17.68
N PHE A 50 4.88 3.87 17.00
CA PHE A 50 5.31 3.39 15.70
C PHE A 50 5.04 4.41 14.59
N ASP A 51 6.03 4.62 13.72
CA ASP A 51 5.93 5.51 12.58
C ASP A 51 6.64 4.93 11.35
N GLY A 52 5.85 4.25 10.51
CA GLY A 52 6.32 3.63 9.26
C GLY A 52 6.96 4.59 8.26
N LEU A 53 6.72 5.90 8.36
CA LEU A 53 7.34 6.89 7.48
C LEU A 53 8.75 7.30 7.92
N THR A 54 9.15 7.01 9.16
CA THR A 54 10.44 7.44 9.72
C THR A 54 11.31 6.29 10.20
N CYS A 55 10.74 5.13 10.57
CA CYS A 55 11.51 3.96 10.95
C CYS A 55 12.25 3.29 9.78
N GLU A 56 13.25 2.47 10.08
CA GLU A 56 13.88 1.58 9.10
C GLU A 56 12.97 0.38 8.79
N TRP A 57 12.91 -0.01 7.52
CA TRP A 57 12.09 -1.13 7.05
C TRP A 57 12.89 -2.45 7.03
N GLY A 58 12.19 -3.58 6.94
CA GLY A 58 12.78 -4.92 6.79
C GLY A 58 13.34 -5.19 5.40
N GLN A 59 13.78 -6.43 5.13
CA GLN A 59 14.28 -6.82 3.83
C GLN A 59 13.16 -7.03 2.80
N SER A 60 11.95 -7.43 3.23
CA SER A 60 10.79 -7.63 2.36
C SER A 60 9.53 -7.08 2.99
N ASN A 61 8.94 -6.06 2.34
CA ASN A 61 7.96 -5.19 2.98
C ASN A 61 6.61 -5.24 2.28
N TYR A 62 5.53 -5.48 3.03
CA TYR A 62 4.16 -5.32 2.54
C TYR A 62 3.58 -4.00 3.00
N VAL A 63 3.28 -3.10 2.06
CA VAL A 63 2.87 -1.72 2.35
C VAL A 63 1.43 -1.52 1.92
N ASN A 64 0.53 -1.50 2.90
CA ASN A 64 -0.88 -1.13 2.75
C ASN A 64 -1.17 0.20 3.47
N PRO A 65 -0.74 1.33 2.90
CA PRO A 65 -0.79 2.63 3.56
C PRO A 65 -2.21 3.20 3.60
N PRO A 66 -2.49 4.15 4.51
CA PRO A 66 -3.78 4.83 4.52
C PRO A 66 -4.07 5.45 3.15
N PHE A 67 -5.25 5.15 2.59
CA PHE A 67 -5.64 5.53 1.22
C PHE A 67 -5.94 7.03 1.01
N GLY A 68 -5.52 7.88 1.94
CA GLY A 68 -5.69 9.32 1.85
C GLY A 68 -4.63 10.09 2.62
N SER A 69 -4.94 11.33 2.99
CA SER A 69 -3.96 12.19 3.65
C SER A 69 -4.12 12.21 5.16
N ILE A 70 -3.04 11.92 5.86
CA ILE A 70 -2.91 12.06 7.31
C ILE A 70 -2.16 13.35 7.65
N ILE A 71 -2.36 13.85 8.87
CA ILE A 71 -1.48 14.88 9.42
C ILE A 71 -0.32 14.17 10.08
N HIS A 72 0.90 14.46 9.64
CA HIS A 72 2.11 13.86 10.15
C HIS A 72 3.18 14.96 10.28
N GLN A 73 3.75 15.11 11.47
CA GLN A 73 4.69 16.19 11.82
C GLN A 73 4.20 17.59 11.40
N GLY A 74 2.92 17.89 11.66
CA GLY A 74 2.30 19.19 11.33
C GLY A 74 2.03 19.43 9.84
N LYS A 75 2.32 18.47 8.96
CA LYS A 75 2.09 18.57 7.51
C LYS A 75 1.14 17.49 7.03
N LYS A 76 0.36 17.82 5.99
CA LYS A 76 -0.48 16.85 5.29
C LYS A 76 0.41 15.91 4.48
N LYS A 77 0.44 14.63 4.83
CA LYS A 77 1.14 13.58 4.08
C LYS A 77 0.11 12.63 3.47
N GLY A 78 0.23 12.40 2.17
CA GLY A 78 -0.64 11.52 1.41
C GLY A 78 0.16 10.44 0.69
N PRO A 79 -0.39 9.84 -0.39
CA PRO A 79 0.22 8.73 -1.10
C PRO A 79 1.68 8.96 -1.53
N THR A 80 2.00 10.17 -1.98
CA THR A 80 3.35 10.52 -2.41
C THR A 80 4.40 10.38 -1.31
N ALA A 81 4.05 10.56 -0.03
CA ALA A 81 5.01 10.41 1.06
C ALA A 81 5.42 8.93 1.24
N TRP A 82 4.46 8.02 1.17
CA TRP A 82 4.69 6.59 1.24
C TRP A 82 5.44 6.06 0.02
N VAL A 83 5.11 6.55 -1.18
CA VAL A 83 5.86 6.20 -2.40
C VAL A 83 7.31 6.65 -2.30
N ARG A 84 7.59 7.88 -1.80
CA ARG A 84 8.98 8.33 -1.59
C ARG A 84 9.72 7.44 -0.61
N LYS A 85 9.10 7.13 0.54
CA LYS A 85 9.69 6.23 1.53
C LYS A 85 9.96 4.83 0.96
N ALA A 86 9.03 4.27 0.18
CA ALA A 86 9.21 2.99 -0.48
C ALA A 86 10.41 3.00 -1.46
N LEU A 87 10.56 4.08 -2.24
CA LEU A 87 11.71 4.24 -3.14
C LEU A 87 13.03 4.42 -2.37
N ASP A 88 13.02 5.17 -1.27
CA ASP A 88 14.19 5.37 -0.41
C ASP A 88 14.65 4.03 0.19
N GLU A 89 13.73 3.23 0.73
CA GLU A 89 14.03 1.90 1.29
C GLU A 89 14.46 0.91 0.21
N HIS A 90 13.80 0.93 -0.94
CA HIS A 90 14.17 0.10 -2.08
C HIS A 90 15.58 0.42 -2.60
N SER A 91 15.99 1.71 -2.59
CA SER A 91 17.35 2.13 -2.97
C SER A 91 18.45 1.52 -2.08
N LYS A 92 18.08 1.07 -0.87
CA LYS A 92 18.96 0.34 0.06
C LYS A 92 19.01 -1.17 -0.21
N GLY A 93 18.39 -1.66 -1.28
CA GLY A 93 18.34 -3.08 -1.65
C GLY A 93 17.16 -3.86 -1.07
N LYS A 94 16.16 -3.18 -0.48
CA LYS A 94 14.99 -3.82 0.15
C LYS A 94 13.89 -4.10 -0.88
N GLY A 95 13.19 -5.22 -0.70
CA GLY A 95 11.98 -5.57 -1.46
C GLY A 95 10.76 -4.82 -0.92
N VAL A 96 9.92 -4.29 -1.81
CA VAL A 96 8.70 -3.56 -1.42
C VAL A 96 7.53 -3.96 -2.31
N VAL A 97 6.46 -4.42 -1.69
CA VAL A 97 5.15 -4.65 -2.32
C VAL A 97 4.19 -3.61 -1.78
N LEU A 98 3.79 -2.65 -2.63
CA LEU A 98 2.97 -1.50 -2.26
C LEU A 98 1.61 -1.55 -2.97
N VAL A 99 0.52 -1.33 -2.22
CA VAL A 99 -0.83 -1.30 -2.77
C VAL A 99 -1.47 0.09 -2.67
N TYR A 100 -2.12 0.53 -3.75
CA TYR A 100 -2.94 1.75 -3.78
C TYR A 100 -4.16 1.58 -4.69
N PRO A 101 -5.32 2.20 -4.35
CA PRO A 101 -6.40 2.36 -5.31
C PRO A 101 -5.96 3.27 -6.45
N ILE A 102 -6.22 2.82 -7.68
CA ILE A 102 -5.98 3.59 -8.90
C ILE A 102 -7.19 3.46 -9.83
N ASP A 103 -7.29 4.37 -10.79
CA ASP A 103 -8.31 4.22 -11.81
C ASP A 103 -8.06 2.96 -12.65
N LYS A 104 -9.12 2.17 -12.82
CA LYS A 104 -9.10 0.88 -13.52
C LYS A 104 -8.47 0.97 -14.91
N TRP A 105 -8.75 2.05 -15.66
CA TRP A 105 -8.25 2.22 -17.02
C TRP A 105 -6.71 2.39 -17.06
N VAL A 106 -6.09 2.93 -16.00
CA VAL A 106 -4.63 3.01 -15.90
C VAL A 106 -4.02 1.61 -15.82
N LEU A 107 -4.60 0.74 -15.00
CA LEU A 107 -4.13 -0.66 -14.89
C LEU A 107 -4.32 -1.44 -16.19
N MET A 108 -5.40 -1.17 -16.94
CA MET A 108 -5.61 -1.77 -18.26
C MET A 108 -4.50 -1.36 -19.22
N LEU A 109 -4.11 -0.08 -19.23
CA LEU A 109 -3.00 0.41 -20.05
C LEU A 109 -1.66 -0.19 -19.62
N LEU A 110 -1.35 -0.17 -18.32
CA LEU A 110 -0.10 -0.72 -17.76
C LEU A 110 0.06 -2.23 -18.07
N SER A 111 -1.04 -2.98 -17.99
CA SER A 111 -1.07 -4.40 -18.37
C SER A 111 -0.83 -4.61 -19.86
N ALA A 112 -1.33 -3.72 -20.73
CA ALA A 112 -1.15 -3.82 -22.17
C ALA A 112 0.27 -3.45 -22.61
N ILE A 113 0.93 -2.51 -21.92
CA ILE A 113 2.30 -2.06 -22.24
C ILE A 113 3.39 -2.91 -21.58
N GLY A 114 3.03 -3.94 -20.80
CA GLY A 114 3.98 -4.91 -20.23
C GLY A 114 4.79 -4.42 -19.03
N THR A 115 4.25 -3.47 -18.24
CA THR A 115 4.90 -3.06 -16.98
C THR A 115 4.54 -4.04 -15.85
N GLU A 116 5.47 -4.31 -14.93
CA GLU A 116 5.23 -5.14 -13.72
C GLU A 116 4.35 -4.43 -12.68
N VAL A 117 3.10 -4.13 -13.03
CA VAL A 117 2.06 -3.68 -12.10
C VAL A 117 0.92 -4.67 -12.17
N ARG A 118 0.68 -5.40 -11.08
CA ARG A 118 -0.42 -6.37 -11.04
C ARG A 118 -1.73 -5.66 -10.70
N ASN A 119 -2.78 -6.00 -11.44
CA ASN A 119 -4.13 -5.56 -11.15
C ASN A 119 -4.79 -6.55 -10.19
N LEU A 120 -5.06 -6.14 -8.95
CA LEU A 120 -5.68 -6.98 -7.92
C LEU A 120 -7.21 -6.95 -7.94
N GLY A 121 -7.82 -6.21 -8.89
CA GLY A 121 -9.27 -6.05 -8.95
C GLY A 121 -9.83 -5.18 -7.83
N ASP A 122 -11.14 -5.24 -7.63
CA ASP A 122 -11.87 -4.50 -6.59
C ASP A 122 -11.78 -5.23 -5.24
N VAL A 123 -10.68 -4.98 -4.52
CA VAL A 123 -10.37 -5.62 -3.24
C VAL A 123 -11.44 -5.33 -2.18
N ARG A 124 -11.92 -6.40 -1.55
CA ARG A 124 -12.92 -6.37 -0.46
C ARG A 124 -12.21 -6.26 0.89
N TRP A 125 -11.73 -5.05 1.21
CA TRP A 125 -11.02 -4.75 2.47
C TRP A 125 -11.87 -5.13 3.70
N LEU A 126 -11.23 -5.66 4.75
CA LEU A 126 -11.93 -6.02 5.99
C LEU A 126 -12.08 -4.81 6.91
N SER A 127 -13.15 -4.79 7.69
CA SER A 127 -13.39 -3.78 8.72
C SER A 127 -12.41 -3.94 9.89
N THR A 128 -12.08 -2.85 10.57
CA THR A 128 -11.30 -2.89 11.80
C THR A 128 -12.08 -3.35 13.02
N GLU A 129 -13.40 -3.19 12.99
CA GLU A 129 -14.29 -3.37 14.12
C GLU A 129 -14.73 -4.85 14.27
N ASP A 130 -14.97 -5.55 13.16
CA ASP A 130 -15.47 -6.93 13.15
C ASP A 130 -14.70 -7.89 12.22
N GLY A 131 -13.75 -7.38 11.42
CA GLY A 131 -12.95 -8.18 10.50
C GLY A 131 -13.73 -8.72 9.29
N LEU A 132 -14.95 -8.25 9.03
CA LEU A 132 -15.75 -8.69 7.90
C LEU A 132 -15.43 -7.91 6.61
N PRO A 133 -15.55 -8.54 5.43
CA PRO A 133 -15.28 -7.89 4.15
C PRO A 133 -16.33 -6.83 3.82
N GLY A 134 -15.87 -5.63 3.49
CA GLY A 134 -16.71 -4.58 2.93
C GLY A 134 -17.20 -4.90 1.51
N LYS A 135 -18.12 -4.09 0.99
CA LYS A 135 -18.69 -4.27 -0.37
C LYS A 135 -17.72 -3.97 -1.52
N GLY A 136 -16.51 -3.51 -1.19
CA GLY A 136 -15.53 -2.94 -2.11
C GLY A 136 -15.91 -1.55 -2.59
N THR A 137 -15.04 -0.96 -3.40
CA THR A 137 -15.11 0.46 -3.77
C THR A 137 -15.43 0.69 -5.24
N GLY A 138 -15.50 -0.37 -6.04
CA GLY A 138 -15.56 -0.29 -7.50
C GLY A 138 -14.26 0.17 -8.14
N ARG A 139 -13.23 0.50 -7.34
CA ARG A 139 -11.89 0.87 -7.81
C ARG A 139 -10.98 -0.34 -7.76
N HIS A 140 -10.17 -0.50 -8.80
CA HIS A 140 -9.18 -1.54 -8.84
C HIS A 140 -7.93 -1.14 -8.04
N ILE A 141 -7.28 -2.13 -7.43
CA ILE A 141 -6.05 -1.92 -6.69
C ILE A 141 -4.85 -2.29 -7.56
N ALA A 142 -3.89 -1.37 -7.64
CA ALA A 142 -2.59 -1.65 -8.22
C ALA A 142 -1.67 -2.25 -7.15
N CYS A 143 -0.98 -3.33 -7.50
CA CYS A 143 0.11 -3.91 -6.73
C CYS A 143 1.42 -3.59 -7.46
N PHE A 144 2.19 -2.67 -6.88
CA PHE A 144 3.51 -2.30 -7.35
C PHE A 144 4.53 -3.18 -6.65
N ILE A 145 5.40 -3.83 -7.42
CA ILE A 145 6.42 -4.74 -6.92
C ILE A 145 7.78 -4.10 -7.23
N LEU A 146 8.56 -3.81 -6.17
CA LEU A 146 9.95 -3.39 -6.27
C LEU A 146 10.80 -4.56 -5.76
N THR A 147 11.35 -5.36 -6.69
CA THR A 147 12.18 -6.52 -6.34
C THR A 147 13.60 -6.09 -5.98
N SER A 148 14.18 -6.65 -4.92
CA SER A 148 15.58 -6.38 -4.53
C SER A 148 16.61 -6.84 -5.57
N ALA A 149 16.20 -7.70 -6.50
CA ALA A 149 16.98 -8.05 -7.67
C ALA A 149 16.92 -6.89 -8.69
N LYS A 150 18.09 -6.40 -9.12
CA LYS A 150 18.20 -5.40 -10.20
C LYS A 150 17.27 -5.80 -11.36
N PRO A 151 16.41 -4.90 -11.87
CA PRO A 151 15.77 -5.13 -13.16
C PRO A 151 16.90 -5.26 -14.20
N GLN A 152 17.05 -6.44 -14.76
CA GLN A 152 17.92 -6.65 -15.91
C GLN A 152 17.19 -6.11 -17.13
N TYR A 153 17.19 -4.78 -17.30
CA TYR A 153 16.76 -4.16 -18.54
C TYR A 153 17.75 -3.07 -18.94
N GLY A 154 18.56 -3.36 -19.95
CA GLY A 154 19.33 -2.33 -20.67
C GLY A 154 20.85 -2.42 -20.65
N ALA A 155 21.48 -3.56 -20.33
CA ALA A 155 22.86 -3.79 -20.76
C ALA A 155 22.86 -4.10 -22.27
N LYS A 156 22.68 -3.07 -23.11
CA LYS A 156 23.10 -3.17 -24.50
C LYS A 156 24.63 -3.18 -24.49
N GLU A 157 25.20 -4.30 -24.92
CA GLU A 157 26.61 -4.41 -25.24
C GLU A 157 27.02 -3.23 -26.13
N ARG A 158 28.03 -2.47 -25.69
CA ARG A 158 28.76 -1.58 -26.58
C ARG A 158 29.67 -2.48 -27.40
N LYS A 159 29.39 -2.58 -28.70
CA LYS A 159 30.41 -2.96 -29.68
C LYS A 159 31.51 -1.89 -29.71
#